data_AF-A0A356CHG3-F1
#
_entry.id   AF-A0A356CHG3-F1
#
_cell.length_a   1.000
_cell.length_b   1.000
_cell.length_c   1.000
_cell.angle_alpha   90.00
_cell.angle_beta   90.00
_cell.angle_gamma   90.00
#
_symmetry.space_group_name_H-M   'P 1'
#
loop_
_entity.id
_entity.type
_entity.pdbx_description
1 polymer ?
#
loop_
_entity_poly.entity_id
_entity_poly.type
_entity_poly.pdbx_seq_one_letter_code
_entity_poly.pdbx_strand_id
1 'polypeptide(L)'
;MAKKMALDTKRLDTKQLNAVIKDAQSEIAKRERFEQAKTEIHKIIGKYKLDADDIKALLVAPKKVKAKTRVGKKVAKAPLPAMFKSPDGTHAWSGRGRSPFWVNEICEQENLTTAAFKTDARYKA
;
A
#
# COMPACT_ATOMS: atom_id res chain seq x y z
N MET A 1 13.69 -5.51 -27.39
CA MET A 1 14.25 -5.01 -28.67
C MET A 1 14.48 -3.51 -28.53
N ALA A 2 15.73 -3.05 -28.42
CA ALA A 2 16.05 -1.62 -28.35
C ALA A 2 16.12 -1.05 -29.77
N LYS A 3 15.29 -0.05 -30.07
CA LYS A 3 15.24 0.62 -31.37
C LYS A 3 16.51 1.44 -31.54
N LYS A 4 17.47 0.94 -32.32
CA LYS A 4 18.68 1.66 -32.70
C LYS A 4 18.28 2.76 -33.68
N MET A 5 17.89 3.94 -33.17
CA MET A 5 17.71 5.12 -34.00
C MET A 5 19.10 5.66 -34.36
N ALA A 6 19.51 5.43 -35.61
CA ALA A 6 20.57 6.20 -36.22
C ALA A 6 20.05 7.64 -36.37
N LEU A 7 20.33 8.48 -35.38
CA LEU A 7 19.94 9.89 -35.35
C LEU A 7 20.83 10.64 -36.34
N ASP A 8 20.24 11.06 -37.46
CA ASP A 8 20.89 11.92 -38.46
C ASP A 8 21.14 13.30 -37.85
N THR A 9 22.38 13.57 -37.46
CA THR A 9 22.77 14.72 -36.63
C THR A 9 22.62 16.06 -37.34
N LYS A 10 22.36 16.07 -38.65
CA LYS A 10 22.17 17.30 -39.45
C LYS A 10 20.73 17.81 -39.49
N ARG A 11 19.76 17.05 -38.97
CA ARG A 11 18.31 17.37 -39.06
C ARG A 11 17.63 17.62 -37.71
N LEU A 12 18.35 17.51 -36.60
CA LEU A 12 17.81 17.77 -35.25
C LEU A 12 17.89 19.26 -34.92
N ASP A 13 16.72 19.86 -34.68
CA ASP A 13 16.61 21.19 -34.08
C ASP A 13 17.34 21.25 -32.72
N THR A 14 17.92 22.40 -32.36
CA THR A 14 18.74 22.57 -31.15
C THR A 14 18.01 22.14 -29.87
N LYS A 15 16.68 22.32 -29.84
CA LYS A 15 15.80 21.89 -28.74
C LYS A 15 15.72 20.37 -28.63
N GLN A 16 15.66 19.66 -29.76
CA GLN A 16 15.61 18.19 -29.80
C GLN A 16 16.95 17.60 -29.37
N LEU A 17 18.07 18.21 -29.77
CA LEU A 17 19.40 17.78 -29.34
C LEU A 17 19.58 17.87 -27.82
N ASN A 18 19.16 19.01 -27.23
CA ASN A 18 19.18 19.19 -25.78
C ASN A 18 18.28 18.18 -25.04
N ALA A 19 17.13 17.82 -25.62
CA ALA A 19 16.26 16.80 -25.04
C ALA A 19 16.92 15.41 -25.02
N VAL A 20 17.60 15.01 -26.10
CA VAL A 20 18.34 13.74 -26.17
C VAL A 20 19.51 13.73 -25.19
N ILE A 21 20.24 14.84 -25.05
CA ILE A 21 21.34 14.97 -24.07
C ILE A 21 20.80 14.79 -22.65
N LYS A 22 19.69 15.46 -22.31
CA LYS A 22 19.04 15.33 -21.00
C LYS A 22 18.62 13.90 -20.71
N ASP A 23 18.01 13.23 -21.69
CA ASP A 23 17.55 11.86 -21.54
C ASP A 23 18.73 10.90 -21.34
N ALA A 24 19.79 11.06 -22.13
CA ALA A 24 21.03 10.30 -22.00
C ALA A 24 21.70 10.53 -20.63
N GLN A 25 21.76 11.76 -20.14
CA GLN A 25 22.27 12.07 -18.79
C GLN A 25 21.41 11.42 -17.70
N SER A 26 20.09 11.41 -17.85
CA SER A 26 19.19 10.74 -16.90
C SER A 26 19.43 9.23 -16.87
N GLU A 27 19.71 8.64 -18.03
CA GLU A 27 19.98 7.21 -18.18
C GLU A 27 21.35 6.86 -17.59
N ILE A 28 22.38 7.69 -17.80
CA ILE A 28 23.69 7.55 -17.15
C ILE A 28 23.54 7.61 -15.62
N ALA A 29 22.83 8.62 -15.10
CA ALA A 29 22.63 8.77 -13.65
C ALA A 29 21.86 7.58 -13.04
N LYS A 30 20.89 7.00 -13.76
CA LYS A 30 20.21 5.76 -13.30
C LYS A 30 21.19 4.60 -13.21
N ARG A 31 22.05 4.43 -14.21
CA ARG A 31 23.06 3.34 -14.23
C ARG A 31 24.08 3.50 -13.12
N GLU A 32 24.56 4.71 -12.86
CA GLU A 32 25.46 5.00 -11.74
C GLU A 32 24.84 4.65 -10.40
N ARG A 33 23.57 5.04 -10.16
CA ARG A 33 22.83 4.68 -8.94
C ARG A 33 22.68 3.16 -8.79
N PHE A 34 22.44 2.45 -9.89
CA PHE A 34 22.37 1.00 -9.88
C PHE A 34 23.72 0.34 -9.54
N GLU A 35 24.81 0.83 -10.12
CA GLU A 35 26.15 0.34 -9.80
C GLU A 35 26.53 0.64 -8.34
N GLN A 36 26.23 1.83 -7.83
CA GLN A 36 26.41 2.18 -6.42
C GLN A 36 25.59 1.25 -5.49
N ALA A 37 24.33 1.00 -5.83
CA ALA A 37 23.50 0.07 -5.06
C ALA A 37 24.09 -1.35 -5.08
N LYS A 38 24.60 -1.81 -6.23
CA LYS A 38 25.26 -3.12 -6.37
C LYS A 38 26.52 -3.22 -5.52
N THR A 39 27.36 -2.20 -5.49
CA THR A 39 28.56 -2.18 -4.65
C THR A 39 28.21 -2.23 -3.16
N GLU A 40 27.19 -1.49 -2.74
CA GLU A 40 26.73 -1.52 -1.34
C GLU A 40 26.12 -2.88 -0.98
N ILE A 41 25.36 -3.50 -1.88
CA ILE A 41 24.85 -4.88 -1.70
C ILE A 41 26.03 -5.85 -1.49
N HIS A 42 27.04 -5.83 -2.35
CA HIS A 42 28.22 -6.71 -2.20
C HIS A 42 28.97 -6.45 -0.89
N LYS A 43 29.11 -5.19 -0.47
CA LYS A 43 29.73 -4.83 0.81
C LYS A 43 28.96 -5.37 2.01
N ILE A 44 27.63 -5.28 2.00
CA ILE A 44 26.77 -5.85 3.04
C ILE A 44 26.91 -7.37 3.04
N ILE A 45 26.83 -8.01 1.88
CA ILE A 45 27.01 -9.47 1.73
C ILE A 45 28.34 -9.92 2.36
N GLY A 46 29.46 -9.25 2.02
CA GLY A 46 30.77 -9.56 2.60
C GLY A 46 30.85 -9.29 4.10
N LYS A 47 30.31 -8.17 4.59
CA LYS A 47 30.31 -7.81 6.01
C LYS A 47 29.57 -8.83 6.87
N TYR A 48 28.43 -9.30 6.39
CA TYR A 48 27.57 -10.24 7.12
C TYR A 48 27.84 -11.71 6.74
N LYS A 49 28.85 -11.97 5.89
CA LYS A 49 29.19 -13.31 5.37
C LYS A 49 27.95 -14.06 4.85
N LEU A 50 27.06 -13.33 4.18
CA LEU A 50 25.84 -13.90 3.60
C LEU A 50 26.23 -14.66 2.34
N ASP A 51 25.81 -15.91 2.23
CA ASP A 51 26.02 -16.69 1.01
C ASP A 51 24.89 -16.49 -0.01
N ALA A 52 25.16 -16.80 -1.27
CA ALA A 52 24.12 -16.80 -2.31
C ALA A 52 22.95 -17.72 -1.95
N ASP A 53 23.22 -18.85 -1.27
CA ASP A 53 22.19 -19.75 -0.79
C ASP A 53 21.38 -19.18 0.38
N ASP A 54 21.96 -18.35 1.25
CA ASP A 54 21.22 -17.65 2.32
C ASP A 54 20.23 -16.63 1.74
N ILE A 55 20.70 -15.86 0.75
CA ILE A 55 19.88 -14.87 0.05
C ILE A 55 18.78 -15.58 -0.73
N LYS A 56 19.12 -16.67 -1.42
CA LYS A 56 18.18 -17.49 -2.18
C LYS A 56 17.16 -18.20 -1.27
N ALA A 57 17.56 -18.71 -0.10
CA ALA A 57 16.65 -19.33 0.85
C ALA A 57 15.59 -18.33 1.37
N LEU A 58 15.96 -17.06 1.52
CA LEU A 58 15.03 -15.97 1.85
C LEU A 58 14.10 -15.59 0.68
N LEU A 59 14.58 -15.70 -0.57
CA LEU A 59 13.82 -15.38 -1.79
C LEU A 59 12.88 -16.52 -2.24
N VAL A 60 13.32 -17.79 -2.11
CA VAL A 60 12.62 -19.00 -2.58
C VAL A 60 11.57 -19.47 -1.58
N ALA A 61 11.63 -19.00 -0.34
CA ALA A 61 10.47 -19.06 0.50
C ALA A 61 9.56 -17.85 0.18
N PRO A 62 8.43 -18.01 -0.54
CA PRO A 62 7.26 -17.29 -0.12
C PRO A 62 6.93 -17.87 1.26
N LYS A 63 7.68 -17.47 2.29
CA LYS A 63 7.04 -17.19 3.56
C LYS A 63 6.03 -16.15 3.14
N LYS A 64 4.81 -16.61 2.86
CA LYS A 64 3.61 -15.87 3.21
C LYS A 64 3.97 -15.34 4.57
N VAL A 65 4.43 -14.09 4.61
CA VAL A 65 4.27 -13.26 5.77
C VAL A 65 2.75 -13.14 5.77
N LYS A 66 2.06 -14.20 6.24
CA LYS A 66 0.98 -14.01 7.16
C LYS A 66 1.64 -13.05 8.11
N ALA A 67 1.34 -11.77 7.94
CA ALA A 67 1.64 -10.80 8.94
C ALA A 67 1.32 -11.57 10.22
N LYS A 68 2.34 -11.82 11.05
CA LYS A 68 2.04 -12.06 12.44
C LYS A 68 1.48 -10.71 12.83
N THR A 69 0.18 -10.48 12.52
CA THR A 69 -0.71 -9.75 13.38
C THR A 69 -0.28 -10.28 14.72
N ARG A 70 0.37 -9.42 15.51
CA ARG A 70 0.54 -9.68 16.92
C ARG A 70 -0.85 -10.14 17.33
N VAL A 71 -1.02 -11.44 17.49
CA VAL A 71 -2.09 -11.98 18.30
C VAL A 71 -1.57 -11.64 19.68
N GLY A 72 -1.61 -10.34 20.00
CA GLY A 72 -1.71 -9.91 21.37
C GLY A 72 -2.86 -10.74 21.87
N LYS A 73 -2.52 -11.66 22.79
CA LYS A 73 -3.40 -12.61 23.45
C LYS A 73 -4.83 -12.14 23.24
N LYS A 74 -5.55 -12.76 22.30
CA LYS A 74 -6.97 -12.49 22.15
C LYS A 74 -7.55 -13.05 23.44
N VAL A 75 -7.54 -12.23 24.50
CA VAL A 75 -8.55 -12.28 25.52
C VAL A 75 -9.82 -12.33 24.69
N ALA A 76 -10.51 -13.46 24.73
CA ALA A 76 -11.82 -13.59 24.14
C ALA A 76 -12.65 -12.50 24.83
N LYS A 77 -12.64 -11.29 24.26
CA LYS A 77 -13.54 -10.24 24.69
C LYS A 77 -14.90 -10.84 24.39
N ALA A 78 -15.69 -11.02 25.45
CA ALA A 78 -17.08 -11.41 25.33
C ALA A 78 -17.69 -10.64 24.15
N PRO A 79 -18.52 -11.27 23.31
CA PRO A 79 -19.19 -10.57 22.22
C PRO A 79 -19.75 -9.26 22.75
N LEU A 80 -19.22 -8.13 22.28
CA LEU A 80 -19.76 -6.83 22.70
C LEU A 80 -21.21 -6.82 22.21
N PRO A 81 -22.19 -6.47 23.06
CA PRO A 81 -23.58 -6.39 22.64
C PRO A 81 -23.68 -5.43 21.45
N ALA A 82 -24.42 -5.84 20.41
CA ALA A 82 -24.63 -4.99 19.25
C ALA A 82 -25.35 -3.72 19.69
N MET A 83 -24.75 -2.56 19.38
CA MET A 83 -25.14 -1.29 19.98
C MET A 83 -26.25 -0.58 19.21
N PHE A 84 -26.47 -0.95 17.94
CA PHE A 84 -27.50 -0.40 17.06
C PHE A 84 -28.13 -1.54 16.26
N LYS A 85 -29.46 -1.56 16.14
CA LYS A 85 -30.22 -2.52 15.31
C LYS A 85 -30.89 -1.79 14.15
N SER A 86 -30.96 -2.43 12.99
CA SER A 86 -31.73 -1.89 11.86
C SER A 86 -33.22 -1.85 12.21
N PRO A 87 -34.01 -0.96 11.59
CA PRO A 87 -35.47 -0.92 11.75
C PRO A 87 -36.12 -2.29 11.48
N ASP A 88 -35.57 -3.03 10.51
CA ASP A 88 -36.06 -4.37 10.12
C ASP A 88 -35.61 -5.49 11.06
N GLY A 89 -34.76 -5.20 12.07
CA GLY A 89 -34.25 -6.16 13.05
C GLY A 89 -33.29 -7.24 12.52
N THR A 90 -33.09 -7.32 11.20
CA THR A 90 -32.25 -8.31 10.52
C THR A 90 -30.75 -8.02 10.60
N HIS A 91 -30.39 -6.74 10.77
CA HIS A 91 -29.00 -6.30 10.79
C HIS A 91 -28.67 -5.57 12.09
N ALA A 92 -27.46 -5.80 12.59
CA ALA A 92 -26.99 -5.14 13.79
C ALA A 92 -25.57 -4.59 13.57
N TRP A 93 -25.31 -3.41 14.10
CA TRP A 93 -24.03 -2.75 14.00
C TRP A 93 -23.47 -2.42 15.38
N SER A 94 -22.19 -2.74 15.58
CA SER A 94 -21.49 -2.47 16.85
C SER A 94 -21.02 -1.01 16.99
N GLY A 95 -21.31 -0.16 16.00
CA GLY A 95 -20.83 1.23 15.95
C GLY A 95 -19.35 1.38 15.58
N ARG A 96 -18.64 0.27 15.30
CA ARG A 96 -17.22 0.24 14.90
C ARG A 96 -17.06 -0.08 13.41
N GLY A 97 -16.01 0.48 12.80
CA GLY A 97 -15.71 0.29 11.37
C GLY A 97 -16.56 1.15 10.45
N ARG A 98 -16.56 0.83 9.15
CA ARG A 98 -17.37 1.52 8.14
C ARG A 98 -18.86 1.37 8.46
N SER A 99 -19.59 2.47 8.36
CA SER A 99 -21.04 2.51 8.56
C SER A 99 -21.76 1.63 7.52
N PRO A 100 -22.67 0.73 7.92
CA PRO A 100 -23.47 -0.06 7.00
C PRO A 100 -24.48 0.81 6.25
N PHE A 101 -25.01 0.29 5.14
CA PHE A 101 -25.89 1.03 4.23
C PHE A 101 -27.12 1.62 4.94
N TRP A 102 -27.83 0.82 5.75
CA TRP A 102 -29.04 1.24 6.47
C TRP A 102 -28.80 2.39 7.46
N VAL A 103 -27.60 2.49 8.07
CA VAL A 103 -27.29 3.63 8.96
C VAL A 103 -27.13 4.90 8.13
N ASN A 104 -26.53 4.79 6.94
CA ASN A 104 -26.38 5.95 6.06
C ASN A 104 -27.74 6.44 5.54
N GLU A 105 -28.65 5.52 5.22
CA GLU A 105 -30.01 5.84 4.80
C GLU A 105 -30.78 6.58 5.91
N ILE A 106 -30.71 6.12 7.17
CA ILE A 106 -31.31 6.83 8.31
C ILE A 106 -30.66 8.20 8.52
N CYS A 107 -29.33 8.28 8.41
CA CYS A 107 -28.62 9.55 8.49
C CYS A 107 -29.07 10.54 7.40
N GLU A 108 -29.34 10.06 6.19
CA GLU A 108 -29.82 10.91 5.09
C GLU A 108 -31.27 11.36 5.30
N GLN A 109 -32.15 10.45 5.74
CA GLN A 109 -33.56 10.75 6.03
C GLN A 109 -33.72 11.78 7.15
N GLU A 110 -32.96 11.64 8.23
CA GLU A 110 -33.03 12.51 9.41
C GLU A 110 -32.08 13.72 9.30
N ASN A 111 -31.37 13.86 8.17
CA ASN A 111 -30.32 14.86 7.96
C ASN A 111 -29.28 14.91 9.10
N LEU A 112 -28.89 13.73 9.57
CA LEU A 112 -27.96 13.50 10.67
C LEU A 112 -26.58 13.09 10.16
N THR A 113 -25.54 13.40 10.94
CA THR A 113 -24.21 12.80 10.72
C THR A 113 -24.13 11.42 11.40
N THR A 114 -23.27 10.52 10.91
CA THR A 114 -23.04 9.21 11.56
C THR A 114 -22.57 9.34 13.03
N ALA A 115 -21.96 10.47 13.40
CA ALA A 115 -21.59 10.76 14.79
C ALA A 115 -22.82 11.16 15.64
N ALA A 116 -23.71 11.99 15.09
CA ALA A 116 -24.98 12.35 15.72
C ALA A 116 -25.87 11.11 15.91
N PHE A 117 -25.97 10.25 14.88
CA PHE A 117 -26.69 8.97 14.95
C PHE A 117 -26.23 8.07 16.11
N LYS A 118 -24.91 8.03 16.38
CA LYS A 118 -24.35 7.23 17.49
C LYS A 118 -24.64 7.81 18.87
N THR A 119 -24.92 9.10 18.94
CA THR A 119 -25.19 9.83 20.18
C THR A 119 -26.69 9.80 20.51
N ASP A 120 -27.53 9.71 19.49
CA ASP A 120 -28.97 9.67 19.65
C ASP A 120 -29.42 8.38 20.35
N ALA A 121 -30.17 8.55 21.45
CA ALA A 121 -30.67 7.45 22.26
C ALA A 121 -31.70 6.59 21.52
N ARG A 122 -32.34 7.13 20.46
CA ARG A 122 -33.38 6.43 19.68
C ARG A 122 -32.87 5.17 18.97
N TYR A 123 -31.60 5.19 18.54
CA TYR A 123 -31.03 4.12 17.72
C TYR A 123 -30.17 3.14 18.52
N LYS A 124 -29.96 3.42 19.80
CA LYS A 124 -29.17 2.58 20.70
C LYS A 124 -30.01 1.39 21.17
N ALA A 125 -29.48 0.18 20.99
CA ALA A 125 -30.10 -1.09 21.39
C ALA A 125 -30.06 -1.32 22.90
#